data_AF-A0A1I3V647-F1
#
_entry.id   AF-A0A1I3V647-F1
#
_cell.length_a   1.000
_cell.length_b   1.000
_cell.length_c   1.000
_cell.angle_alpha   90.00
_cell.angle_beta   90.00
_cell.angle_gamma   90.00
#
_symmetry.space_group_name_H-M   'P 1'
#
loop_
_entity.id
_entity.type
_entity.pdbx_description
1 polymer ?
#
loop_
_entity_poly.entity_id
_entity_poly.type
_entity_poly.pdbx_seq_one_letter_code
_entity_poly.pdbx_strand_id
1 'polypeptide(L)' 'MILAEYPRLGVRRPEIRPSLRMLIEPPFLLLYKTEPDSDEGSIDSVEIVRVIDGRRDLTHLF' A
#
# COMPACT_ATOMS: atom_id res chain seq x y z
N MET A 1 -9.27 -11.17 4.59
CA MET A 1 -8.70 -10.31 3.51
C MET A 1 -7.37 -9.79 4.05
N ILE A 2 -6.22 -10.14 3.45
CA ILE A 2 -4.89 -9.98 4.07
C ILE A 2 -4.63 -8.57 4.60
N LEU A 3 -5.04 -7.52 3.88
CA LEU A 3 -4.89 -6.13 4.31
C LEU A 3 -5.74 -5.74 5.53
N ALA A 4 -6.90 -6.36 5.73
CA ALA A 4 -7.74 -6.13 6.90
C ALA A 4 -7.16 -6.79 8.16
N GLU A 5 -6.44 -7.91 7.99
CA GLU A 5 -5.79 -8.65 9.08
C GLU A 5 -4.39 -8.10 9.39
N TYR A 6 -3.66 -7.68 8.35
CA TYR A 6 -2.28 -7.20 8.43
C TYR A 6 -2.11 -5.87 7.68
N PRO A 7 -2.67 -4.77 8.19
CA PRO A 7 -2.69 -3.48 7.50
C PRO A 7 -1.29 -2.87 7.30
N ARG A 8 -0.28 -3.34 8.04
CA ARG A 8 1.11 -2.86 7.94
C ARG A 8 2.00 -3.70 7.04
N LEU A 9 1.45 -4.69 6.32
CA LEU A 9 2.22 -5.58 5.44
C LEU A 9 2.92 -4.82 4.29
N GLY A 10 2.30 -3.73 3.81
CA GLY A 10 2.88 -2.88 2.79
C GLY A 10 4.05 -2.04 3.30
N VAL A 11 5.08 -1.93 2.45
CA VAL A 11 6.28 -1.12 2.68
C VAL A 11 5.92 0.36 2.61
N ARG A 12 6.38 1.17 3.58
CA ARG A 12 6.22 2.64 3.53
C ARG A 12 6.94 3.21 2.30
N ARG A 13 6.30 4.14 1.60
CA ARG A 13 6.85 4.87 0.43
C ARG A 13 6.73 6.37 0.62
N PRO A 14 7.41 6.95 1.64
CA PRO A 14 7.33 8.38 1.94
C PRO A 14 7.78 9.27 0.76
N GLU A 15 8.63 8.73 -0.11
CA GLU A 15 9.09 9.39 -1.35
C GLU A 15 7.97 9.60 -2.38
N ILE A 16 6.88 8.81 -2.32
CA ILE A 16 5.66 9.05 -3.12
C ILE A 16 4.72 9.98 -2.36
N ARG A 17 4.46 9.67 -1.08
CA ARG A 17 3.72 10.50 -0.13
C ARG A 17 3.99 10.00 1.29
N PRO A 18 4.12 10.88 2.31
CA PRO A 18 4.55 10.48 3.67
C PRO A 18 3.82 9.28 4.29
N SER A 19 2.49 9.20 4.13
CA SER A 19 1.65 8.15 4.73
C SER A 19 1.37 6.95 3.82
N LEU A 20 1.97 6.90 2.64
CA LEU A 20 1.67 5.87 1.67
C LEU A 20 2.40 4.57 2.01
N ARG A 21 1.69 3.46 1.83
CA ARG A 21 2.22 2.11 1.84
C ARG A 21 1.97 1.46 0.49
N MET A 22 2.86 0.53 0.14
CA MET A 22 2.83 -0.21 -1.10
C MET A 22 2.86 -1.70 -0.82
N LEU A 23 1.87 -2.43 -1.36
CA LEU A 23 1.82 -3.89 -1.34
C LEU A 23 1.83 -4.42 -2.77
N ILE A 24 2.70 -5.39 -3.04
CA ILE A 24 2.79 -6.05 -4.34
C ILE A 24 1.96 -7.33 -4.27
N GLU A 25 0.97 -7.44 -5.14
CA GLU A 25 0.15 -8.63 -5.33
C GLU A 25 0.11 -8.92 -6.84
N PRO A 26 1.13 -9.63 -7.38
CA PRO A 26 1.33 -9.71 -8.82
C PRO A 26 0.07 -10.16 -9.57
N PRO A 27 -0.32 -9.49 -10.67
CA PRO A 27 0.43 -8.46 -11.40
C PRO A 27 0.24 -7.01 -10.90
N PHE A 28 -0.47 -6.84 -9.78
CA PHE A 28 -0.89 -5.54 -9.28
C PHE A 28 0.02 -4.99 -8.19
N LEU A 29 -0.05 -3.67 -8.04
CA LEU A 29 0.56 -2.92 -6.97
C LEU A 29 -0.53 -2.07 -6.32
N LEU A 30 -0.75 -2.28 -5.03
CA LEU A 30 -1.69 -1.51 -4.22
C LEU A 30 -0.95 -0.38 -3.52
N LEU A 31 -1.41 0.84 -3.77
CA LEU A 31 -1.06 2.01 -2.98
C LEU A 31 -2.19 2.28 -2.01
N TYR A 32 -1.88 2.35 -0.72
CA TYR A 32 -2.87 2.55 0.31
C TYR A 32 -2.30 3.33 1.49
N LYS A 33 -3.15 3.78 2.40
CA LYS A 33 -2.77 4.38 3.68
C LYS A 33 -3.56 3.76 4.82
N THR A 34 -3.06 3.92 6.03
CA THR A 34 -3.75 3.51 7.26
C THR A 34 -4.10 4.74 8.08
N GLU A 35 -5.22 4.71 8.79
CA GLU A 35 -5.54 5.67 9.84
C GLU A 35 -5.64 4.94 11.19
N PRO A 36 -4.90 5.37 12.22
CA PRO A 36 -3.80 6.34 12.17
C PRO A 36 -2.61 5.86 11.31
N ASP A 37 -1.84 6.80 10.76
CA ASP A 37 -0.59 6.46 10.08
C ASP A 37 0.53 6.21 11.10
N SER A 38 0.49 5.02 11.69
CA SER A 38 1.42 4.60 12.75
C SER A 38 1.94 3.19 12.50
N ASP A 39 3.21 2.97 12.84
CA ASP A 39 3.80 1.62 12.82
C ASP A 39 3.43 0.79 14.05
N GLU A 40 2.84 1.42 15.07
CA GLU A 40 2.40 0.80 16.31
C GLU A 40 0.93 1.10 16.61
N GLY A 41 0.33 0.32 17.53
CA GLY A 41 -1.05 0.51 17.98
C GLY A 41 -2.11 -0.08 17.06
N SER A 42 -3.37 0.26 17.32
CA SER A 42 -4.49 -0.13 16.45
C SER A 42 -4.51 0.69 15.17
N ILE A 43 -5.00 0.06 14.10
CA ILE A 43 -5.38 0.73 12.86
C ILE A 43 -6.90 0.66 12.78
N ASP A 44 -7.53 1.81 12.59
CA ASP A 44 -8.98 1.95 12.52
C ASP A 44 -9.48 1.73 11.09
N SER A 45 -8.71 2.21 10.10
CA SER A 45 -9.05 2.04 8.68
C SER A 45 -7.84 1.89 7.77
N VAL A 46 -8.12 1.28 6.62
CA VAL A 46 -7.21 1.16 5.48
C VAL A 46 -7.91 1.78 4.28
N GLU A 47 -7.31 2.83 3.69
CA GLU A 47 -7.81 3.45 2.46
C GLU A 47 -6.96 3.00 1.28
N ILE A 48 -7.56 2.26 0.34
CA ILE A 48 -6.92 1.95 -0.95
C ILE A 48 -6.95 3.22 -1.80
N VAL A 49 -5.78 3.82 -1.99
CA VAL A 49 -5.59 5.04 -2.79
C VAL A 49 -5.59 4.70 -4.27
N ARG A 50 -4.91 3.60 -4.65
CA ARG A 50 -4.87 3.15 -6.05
C ARG A 50 -4.52 1.68 -6.16
N VAL A 51 -5.08 1.02 -7.18
CA VAL A 51 -4.63 -0.27 -7.67
C VAL A 51 -4.01 -0.04 -9.05
N ILE A 52 -2.77 -0.47 -9.23
CA ILE A 52 -1.98 -0.25 -10.44
C ILE A 52 -1.69 -1.61 -11.06
N ASP A 53 -1.89 -1.76 -12.37
CA ASP A 53 -1.44 -2.95 -13.11
C ASP A 53 0.00 -2.73 -13.56
N GLY A 54 0.94 -3.44 -12.95
CA GLY A 54 2.37 -3.27 -13.23
C GLY A 54 2.74 -3.56 -14.69
N ARG A 55 1.99 -4.43 -15.38
CA ARG A 55 2.26 -4.77 -16.78
C ARG A 55 1.94 -3.61 -17.72
N ARG A 56 0.94 -2.80 -17.36
CA ARG A 56 0.46 -1.68 -18.16
C ARG A 56 1.16 -0.39 -17.81
N ASP A 57 1.30 -0.13 -16.51
CA ASP A 57 1.64 1.19 -15.99
C ASP A 57 3.10 1.30 -15.54
N LEU A 58 3.79 0.17 -15.33
CA LEU A 58 5.15 0.12 -14.77
C LEU A 58 6.14 -0.58 -15.70
N THR A 59 5.98 -0.41 -17.01
CA THR A 59 6.82 -1.01 -18.09
C THR A 59 8.33 -0.74 -17.98
N HIS A 60 8.78 0.11 -17.05
CA HIS A 60 10.20 0.43 -16.79
C HIS A 60 10.70 0.08 -15.38
N LEU A 61 9.91 -0.65 -14.56
CA LEU A 61 10.22 -0.93 -13.15
C LEU A 61 10.64 -2.36 -12.84
N PHE A 62 10.72 -3.22 -13.86
CA PHE A 62 11.22 -4.60 -13.77
C PHE A 62 12.35 -4.84 -14.77
#